data_AF-A0A7S2RNQ1-F1
#
_entry.id   AF-A0A7S2RNQ1-F1
#
_cell.length_a   1.000
_cell.length_b   1.000
_cell.length_c   1.000
_cell.angle_alpha   90.00
_cell.angle_beta   90.00
_cell.angle_gamma   90.00
#
_symmetry.space_group_name_H-M   'P 1'
#
loop_
_entity.id
_entity.type
_entity.pdbx_description
1 polymer ?
#
loop_
_entity_poly.entity_id
_entity_poly.type
_entity_poly.pdbx_seq_one_letter_code
_entity_poly.pdbx_strand_id
1 'polypeptide(L)'
;MKLFTVAAAASVAAAQDTCICQGNCSTWADPHFKAFDGTTDTFKQNSIVYNSGNLTLTAKVYQDDQGKGFTEALYMNGLEWVNASRDCGDLVGPIDDVTFPIAPHGSSAVVSSDARVVISCKEGPKDCKTLGVPCYKYLNADIQKTDVLSTSVEDNWNFMQLEREMGSTGVCMDSEA
;
A
#
# COMPACT_ATOMS: atom_id res chain seq x y z
N MET A 1 -28.02 -58.32 -18.58
CA MET A 1 -27.11 -57.39 -17.89
C MET A 1 -26.95 -56.18 -18.80
N LYS A 2 -27.66 -55.07 -18.52
CA LYS A 2 -27.64 -53.86 -19.38
C LYS A 2 -26.47 -52.98 -18.95
N LEU A 3 -25.49 -52.79 -19.83
CA LEU A 3 -24.44 -51.80 -19.65
C LEU A 3 -25.03 -50.40 -19.88
N PHE A 4 -24.94 -49.55 -18.86
CA PHE A 4 -25.18 -48.12 -18.99
C PHE A 4 -23.84 -47.43 -19.21
N THR A 5 -23.66 -46.84 -20.39
CA THR A 5 -22.52 -45.98 -20.69
C THR A 5 -22.81 -44.59 -20.16
N VAL A 6 -22.11 -44.18 -19.11
CA VAL A 6 -22.18 -42.80 -18.59
C VAL A 6 -21.25 -41.95 -19.44
N ALA A 7 -21.81 -41.07 -20.27
CA ALA A 7 -21.04 -40.07 -20.99
C ALA A 7 -20.61 -38.98 -20.01
N ALA A 8 -19.31 -38.86 -19.76
CA ALA A 8 -18.74 -37.75 -19.00
C ALA A 8 -18.80 -36.48 -19.86
N ALA A 9 -19.61 -35.51 -19.47
CA ALA A 9 -19.60 -34.19 -20.08
C ALA A 9 -18.36 -33.43 -19.58
N ALA A 10 -17.38 -33.23 -20.46
CA ALA A 10 -16.27 -32.32 -20.20
C ALA A 10 -16.78 -30.88 -20.36
N SER A 11 -16.91 -30.17 -19.24
CA SER A 11 -17.19 -28.73 -19.25
C SER A 11 -15.94 -27.99 -19.72
N VAL A 12 -16.02 -27.36 -20.90
CA VAL A 12 -15.01 -26.42 -21.38
C VAL A 12 -15.18 -25.14 -20.57
N ALA A 13 -14.29 -24.89 -19.61
CA ALA A 13 -14.28 -23.62 -18.90
C ALA A 13 -13.98 -22.52 -19.92
N ALA A 14 -14.94 -21.63 -20.17
CA ALA A 14 -14.70 -20.44 -20.96
C ALA A 14 -13.59 -19.64 -20.28
N ALA A 15 -12.56 -19.26 -21.04
CA ALA A 15 -11.56 -18.33 -20.57
C ALA A 15 -12.27 -17.04 -20.17
N GLN A 16 -12.24 -16.73 -18.88
CA GLN A 16 -12.75 -15.46 -18.38
C GLN A 16 -11.77 -14.39 -18.86
N ASP A 17 -12.26 -13.43 -19.63
CA ASP A 17 -11.45 -12.27 -19.99
C ASP A 17 -11.12 -11.50 -18.70
N THR A 18 -9.85 -11.10 -18.55
CA THR A 18 -9.35 -10.35 -17.38
C THR A 18 -8.79 -8.99 -17.79
N CYS A 19 -8.94 -8.01 -16.89
CA CYS A 19 -8.31 -6.70 -17.00
C CYS A 19 -7.23 -6.57 -15.92
N ILE A 20 -6.17 -5.79 -16.20
CA ILE A 20 -5.10 -5.50 -15.25
C ILE A 20 -5.15 -4.02 -14.90
N CYS A 21 -5.38 -3.70 -13.63
CA CYS A 21 -5.31 -2.35 -13.10
C CYS A 21 -4.01 -2.18 -12.29
N GLN A 22 -3.35 -1.04 -12.47
CA GLN A 22 -2.16 -0.68 -11.70
C GLN A 22 -2.40 0.65 -11.01
N GLY A 23 -2.01 0.72 -9.73
CA GLY A 23 -2.07 1.95 -8.95
C GLY A 23 -0.85 2.09 -8.04
N ASN A 24 -0.60 3.32 -7.61
CA ASN A 24 0.48 3.64 -6.70
C ASN A 24 -0.06 4.50 -5.57
N CYS A 25 0.43 4.22 -4.37
CA CYS A 25 0.15 4.96 -3.18
C CYS A 25 1.44 5.27 -2.43
N SER A 26 1.76 6.54 -2.30
CA SER A 26 2.94 6.98 -1.56
C SER A 26 2.55 7.53 -0.19
N THR A 27 3.32 7.16 0.82
CA THR A 27 3.24 7.77 2.15
C THR A 27 4.58 8.36 2.56
N TRP A 28 4.62 9.67 2.72
CA TRP A 28 5.82 10.44 3.04
C TRP A 28 5.72 11.01 4.45
N ALA A 29 6.81 11.46 5.05
CA ALA A 29 6.78 12.21 6.31
C ALA A 29 6.22 13.65 6.15
N ASP A 30 5.11 13.80 5.44
CA ASP A 30 4.40 15.07 5.23
C ASP A 30 2.97 14.89 5.73
N PRO A 31 2.47 15.69 6.70
CA PRO A 31 1.17 15.47 7.34
C PRO A 31 -0.07 15.63 6.46
N HIS A 32 0.05 15.90 5.16
CA HIS A 32 -1.08 16.12 4.25
C HIS A 32 -1.45 14.84 3.48
N PHE A 33 -2.26 13.98 4.08
CA PHE A 33 -2.75 12.77 3.42
C PHE A 33 -4.23 12.84 3.10
N LYS A 34 -4.63 12.08 2.08
CA LYS A 34 -6.04 11.76 1.84
C LYS A 34 -6.27 10.30 2.17
N ALA A 35 -7.24 10.04 3.03
CA ALA A 35 -7.75 8.71 3.24
C ALA A 35 -8.50 8.21 2.01
N PHE A 36 -8.65 6.89 1.86
CA PHE A 36 -9.35 6.27 0.73
C PHE A 36 -10.85 6.63 0.63
N ASP A 37 -11.45 7.06 1.73
CA ASP A 37 -12.80 7.62 1.74
C ASP A 37 -12.88 9.07 1.20
N GLY A 38 -11.73 9.69 0.94
CA GLY A 38 -11.58 11.06 0.44
C GLY A 38 -11.44 12.12 1.54
N THR A 39 -11.42 11.73 2.82
CA THR A 39 -11.19 12.67 3.92
C THR A 39 -9.72 13.05 4.03
N THR A 40 -9.43 14.30 4.40
CA THR A 40 -8.06 14.71 4.76
C THR A 40 -7.78 14.28 6.19
N ASP A 41 -6.68 13.57 6.40
CA ASP A 41 -6.25 13.18 7.74
C ASP A 41 -4.81 13.62 8.00
N THR A 42 -4.50 13.87 9.26
CA THR A 42 -3.15 14.14 9.74
C THR A 42 -2.63 12.88 10.41
N PHE A 43 -1.39 12.47 10.13
CA PHE A 43 -0.82 11.31 10.81
C PHE A 43 -0.82 11.49 12.32
N LYS A 44 -1.50 10.55 12.98
CA LYS A 44 -1.46 10.38 14.43
C LYS A 44 -0.39 9.33 14.77
N GLN A 45 -0.03 9.27 16.04
CA GLN A 45 0.82 8.19 16.54
C GLN A 45 0.14 6.85 16.22
N ASN A 46 0.85 5.95 15.53
CA ASN A 46 0.37 4.64 15.05
C ASN A 46 -0.78 4.74 14.04
N SER A 47 -0.50 5.30 12.86
CA SER A 47 -1.48 5.43 11.78
C SER A 47 -1.45 4.22 10.85
N ILE A 48 -2.62 3.78 10.38
CA ILE A 48 -2.74 2.79 9.31
C ILE A 48 -2.36 3.48 8.01
N VAL A 49 -1.23 3.06 7.44
CA VAL A 49 -0.74 3.51 6.13
C VAL A 49 -1.58 2.86 5.06
N TYR A 50 -1.74 1.54 5.15
CA TYR A 50 -2.48 0.75 4.19
C TYR A 50 -3.01 -0.51 4.85
N ASN A 51 -4.23 -0.91 4.53
CA ASN A 51 -4.84 -2.11 5.06
C ASN A 51 -5.80 -2.68 4.01
N SER A 52 -5.45 -3.84 3.47
CA SER A 52 -6.23 -4.58 2.49
C SER A 52 -6.00 -6.08 2.65
N GLY A 53 -7.07 -6.85 2.78
CA GLY A 53 -7.00 -8.30 2.91
C GLY A 53 -6.11 -8.75 4.08
N ASN A 54 -4.99 -9.39 3.75
CA ASN A 54 -3.97 -9.89 4.68
C ASN A 54 -2.73 -9.00 4.82
N LEU A 55 -2.75 -7.78 4.26
CA LEU A 55 -1.67 -6.80 4.37
C LEU A 55 -2.16 -5.59 5.15
N THR A 56 -1.60 -5.39 6.34
CA THR A 56 -1.74 -4.17 7.14
C THR A 56 -0.36 -3.56 7.33
N LEU A 57 -0.16 -2.35 6.81
CA LEU A 57 0.99 -1.51 7.05
C LEU A 57 0.60 -0.38 7.99
N THR A 58 1.31 -0.25 9.12
CA THR A 58 1.12 0.85 10.06
C THR A 58 2.42 1.59 10.29
N ALA A 59 2.34 2.90 10.50
CA ALA A 59 3.47 3.76 10.77
C ALA A 59 3.41 4.28 12.20
N LYS A 60 4.51 4.11 12.93
CA LYS A 60 4.78 4.89 14.15
C LYS A 60 5.38 6.22 13.72
N VAL A 61 4.70 7.30 14.08
CA VAL A 61 5.12 8.66 13.77
C VAL A 61 5.58 9.38 15.02
N TYR A 62 6.74 10.02 14.92
CA TYR A 62 7.26 10.98 15.87
C TYR A 62 6.91 12.40 15.40
N GLN A 63 6.43 13.26 16.29
CA GLN A 63 6.21 14.68 15.99
C GLN A 63 7.32 15.51 16.64
N ASP A 64 7.90 16.44 15.89
CA ASP A 64 8.82 17.43 16.46
C ASP A 64 8.07 18.53 17.24
N ASP A 65 8.83 19.46 17.81
CA ASP A 65 8.31 20.61 18.55
C ASP A 65 7.53 21.60 17.66
N GLN A 66 7.65 21.50 16.35
CA GLN A 66 6.90 22.26 15.35
C GLN A 66 5.64 21.52 14.87
N GLY A 67 5.37 20.33 15.40
CA GLY A 67 4.25 19.47 15.00
C GLY A 67 4.45 18.75 13.66
N LYS A 68 5.67 18.71 13.12
CA LYS A 68 5.98 17.95 11.90
C LYS A 68 6.12 16.47 12.24
N GLY A 69 5.36 15.63 11.56
CA GLY A 69 5.38 14.18 11.74
C GLY A 69 6.46 13.52 10.87
N PHE A 70 7.24 12.63 11.47
CA PHE A 70 8.24 11.79 10.81
C PHE A 70 7.95 10.31 11.08
N THR A 71 7.90 9.49 10.04
CA THR A 71 7.76 8.03 10.19
C THR A 71 9.04 7.45 10.80
N GLU A 72 8.95 7.05 12.06
CA GLU A 72 10.04 6.46 12.83
C GLU A 72 10.15 4.96 12.56
N ALA A 73 9.02 4.25 12.46
CA ALA A 73 8.99 2.82 12.20
C ALA A 73 7.78 2.42 11.38
N LEU A 74 7.93 1.38 10.57
CA LEU A 74 6.84 0.73 9.86
C LEU A 74 6.66 -0.68 10.41
N TYR A 75 5.40 -1.09 10.54
CA TYR A 75 5.01 -2.40 11.00
C TYR A 75 4.16 -3.05 9.91
N MET A 76 4.46 -4.30 9.60
CA MET A 76 3.69 -5.12 8.69
C MET A 76 2.97 -6.20 9.49
N ASN A 77 1.65 -6.23 9.40
CA ASN A 77 0.78 -7.17 10.13
C ASN A 77 1.04 -7.16 11.64
N GLY A 78 1.30 -5.97 12.20
CA GLY A 78 1.56 -5.75 13.62
C GLY A 78 2.99 -6.07 14.09
N LEU A 79 3.85 -6.58 13.20
CA LEU A 79 5.27 -6.83 13.50
C LEU A 79 6.11 -5.67 12.98
N GLU A 80 7.05 -5.19 13.79
CA GLU A 80 7.99 -4.15 13.34
C GLU A 80 8.80 -4.68 12.18
N TRP A 81 8.71 -3.99 11.05
CA TRP A 81 9.42 -4.35 9.83
C TRP A 81 10.73 -3.57 9.73
N VAL A 82 10.66 -2.24 9.86
CA VAL A 82 11.81 -1.33 9.76
C VAL A 82 11.69 -0.19 10.77
N ASN A 83 12.83 0.31 11.24
CA ASN A 83 12.95 1.43 12.15
C ASN A 83 14.05 2.39 11.67
N ALA A 84 13.72 3.66 11.48
CA ALA A 84 14.62 4.68 10.94
C ALA A 84 15.91 4.81 11.74
N SER A 85 15.84 4.78 13.07
CA SER A 85 17.00 4.97 13.95
C SER A 85 18.00 3.82 13.88
N ARG A 86 17.50 2.60 13.60
CA ARG A 86 18.31 1.39 13.53
C ARG A 86 18.78 1.09 12.12
N ASP A 87 17.88 1.21 11.14
CA ASP A 87 18.06 0.65 9.81
C ASP A 87 18.54 1.69 8.78
N CYS A 88 18.29 2.99 9.00
CA CYS A 88 18.79 4.00 8.06
C CYS A 88 20.29 4.23 8.20
N GLY A 89 20.84 4.30 9.43
CA GLY A 89 22.23 4.72 9.63
C GLY A 89 22.56 5.98 8.82
N ASP A 90 23.59 5.90 7.96
CA ASP A 90 23.96 6.97 7.02
C ASP A 90 23.25 6.90 5.65
N LEU A 91 22.47 5.84 5.40
CA LEU A 91 21.81 5.60 4.12
C LEU A 91 20.69 6.60 3.84
N VAL A 92 20.58 6.99 2.58
CA VAL A 92 19.45 7.70 2.00
C VAL A 92 19.10 6.99 0.70
N GLY A 93 17.88 6.48 0.58
CA GLY A 93 17.47 5.63 -0.54
C GLY A 93 16.68 4.39 -0.09
N PRO A 94 16.36 3.49 -1.02
CA PRO A 94 15.64 2.25 -0.72
C PRO A 94 16.41 1.39 0.27
N ILE A 95 15.70 0.84 1.27
CA ILE A 95 16.24 -0.12 2.23
C ILE A 95 15.56 -1.48 2.14
N ASP A 96 14.33 -1.53 1.63
CA ASP A 96 13.61 -2.77 1.39
C ASP A 96 12.62 -2.63 0.22
N ASP A 97 12.32 -3.75 -0.43
CA ASP A 97 11.47 -3.86 -1.62
C ASP A 97 10.87 -5.26 -1.68
N VAL A 98 9.61 -5.38 -1.28
CA VAL A 98 8.96 -6.69 -1.17
C VAL A 98 7.59 -6.67 -1.82
N THR A 99 7.28 -7.73 -2.57
CA THR A 99 5.96 -7.98 -3.15
C THR A 99 5.21 -9.05 -2.36
N PHE A 100 3.94 -8.78 -2.06
CA PHE A 100 3.06 -9.67 -1.32
C PHE A 100 1.75 -9.89 -2.08
N PRO A 101 1.25 -11.13 -2.14
CA PRO A 101 -0.11 -11.38 -2.59
C PRO A 101 -1.10 -10.85 -1.54
N ILE A 102 -2.08 -10.08 -2.01
CA ILE A 102 -3.20 -9.60 -1.23
C ILE A 102 -4.38 -10.54 -1.47
N ALA A 103 -4.88 -11.13 -0.38
CA ALA A 103 -6.12 -11.88 -0.41
C ALA A 103 -7.27 -10.95 -0.84
N PRO A 104 -8.02 -11.27 -1.91
CA PRO A 104 -9.20 -10.50 -2.29
C PRO A 104 -10.15 -10.39 -1.10
N HIS A 105 -10.54 -9.18 -0.77
CA HIS A 105 -11.50 -8.89 0.28
C HIS A 105 -12.51 -7.88 -0.27
N GLY A 106 -13.77 -7.97 0.16
CA GLY A 106 -14.82 -7.00 -0.23
C GLY A 106 -15.43 -7.17 -1.62
N SER A 107 -14.66 -7.58 -2.64
CA SER A 107 -15.16 -7.65 -4.03
C SER A 107 -14.94 -9.01 -4.69
N SER A 108 -15.99 -9.53 -5.35
CA SER A 108 -15.89 -10.71 -6.21
C SER A 108 -15.27 -10.41 -7.58
N ALA A 109 -15.07 -9.13 -7.91
CA ALA A 109 -14.52 -8.72 -9.19
C ALA A 109 -12.98 -8.81 -9.23
N VAL A 110 -12.32 -8.76 -8.08
CA VAL A 110 -10.87 -8.90 -7.97
C VAL A 110 -10.52 -10.39 -7.92
N VAL A 111 -9.92 -10.89 -9.01
CA VAL A 111 -9.47 -12.27 -9.16
C VAL A 111 -8.19 -12.52 -8.37
N SER A 112 -7.24 -11.59 -8.48
CA SER A 112 -5.98 -11.59 -7.72
C SER A 112 -5.48 -10.17 -7.53
N SER A 113 -4.67 -9.98 -6.49
CA SER A 113 -4.08 -8.69 -6.17
C SER A 113 -2.70 -8.90 -5.59
N ASP A 114 -1.73 -8.09 -6.01
CA ASP A 114 -0.38 -8.06 -5.47
C ASP A 114 -0.03 -6.63 -5.08
N ALA A 115 0.66 -6.44 -3.95
CA ALA A 115 1.26 -5.17 -3.57
C ALA A 115 2.77 -5.29 -3.42
N ARG A 116 3.50 -4.43 -4.14
CA ARG A 116 4.91 -4.17 -3.96
C ARG A 116 5.08 -2.97 -3.04
N VAL A 117 5.74 -3.15 -1.91
CA VAL A 117 6.04 -2.10 -0.94
C VAL A 117 7.53 -1.80 -0.98
N VAL A 118 7.87 -0.56 -1.34
CA VAL A 118 9.24 -0.05 -1.33
C VAL A 118 9.40 0.88 -0.15
N ILE A 119 10.37 0.57 0.71
CA ILE A 119 10.70 1.37 1.87
C ILE A 119 11.98 2.13 1.59
N SER A 120 11.99 3.43 1.85
CA SER A 120 13.19 4.25 1.69
C SER A 120 13.49 5.12 2.90
N CYS A 121 14.78 5.21 3.23
CA CYS A 121 15.31 6.16 4.19
C CYS A 121 15.44 7.52 3.55
N LYS A 122 14.99 8.54 4.29
CA LYS A 122 15.09 9.94 3.94
C LYS A 122 15.77 10.70 5.07
N GLU A 123 16.27 11.88 4.74
CA GLU A 123 16.84 12.82 5.70
C GLU A 123 16.12 14.16 5.53
N GLY A 124 15.74 14.77 6.65
CA GLY A 124 15.04 16.05 6.64
C GLY A 124 15.29 16.87 7.91
N PRO A 125 14.84 18.13 7.94
CA PRO A 125 14.32 18.89 6.81
C PRO A 125 15.37 19.05 5.71
N LYS A 126 14.93 19.34 4.48
CA LYS A 126 15.85 19.58 3.36
C LYS A 126 16.89 20.64 3.76
N ASP A 127 18.15 20.40 3.42
CA ASP A 127 19.27 21.28 3.71
C ASP A 127 19.56 21.51 5.21
N CYS A 128 19.07 20.65 6.11
CA CYS A 128 19.30 20.75 7.56
C CYS A 128 20.76 20.98 7.94
N LYS A 129 21.71 20.32 7.25
CA LYS A 129 23.16 20.48 7.43
C LYS A 129 23.64 21.89 7.11
N THR A 130 23.19 22.46 6.00
CA THR A 130 23.56 23.82 5.56
C THR A 130 22.92 24.87 6.45
N LEU A 131 21.69 24.61 6.92
CA LEU A 131 20.94 25.51 7.79
C LEU A 131 21.39 25.44 9.26
N GLY A 132 22.25 24.49 9.63
CA GLY A 132 22.69 24.29 11.01
C GLY A 132 21.57 23.84 11.95
N VAL A 133 20.53 23.18 11.42
CA VAL A 133 19.43 22.61 12.20
C VAL A 133 19.56 21.09 12.30
N PRO A 134 18.98 20.44 13.31
CA PRO A 134 19.03 18.98 13.43
C PRO A 134 18.49 18.27 12.18
N CYS A 135 19.21 17.25 11.71
CA CYS A 135 18.75 16.36 10.66
C CYS A 135 18.11 15.11 11.26
N TYR A 136 16.90 14.80 10.85
CA TYR A 136 16.14 13.64 11.24
C TYR A 136 16.12 12.63 10.09
N LYS A 137 16.35 11.36 10.42
CA LYS A 137 16.09 10.24 9.51
C LYS A 137 14.64 9.80 9.67
N TYR A 138 13.99 9.51 8.56
CA TYR A 138 12.63 9.01 8.55
C TYR A 138 12.41 8.06 7.37
N LEU A 139 11.30 7.33 7.42
CA LEU A 139 10.93 6.35 6.40
C LEU A 139 9.82 6.90 5.49
N ASN A 140 9.93 6.62 4.20
CA ASN A 140 8.82 6.65 3.27
C ASN A 140 8.44 5.22 2.89
N ALA A 141 7.15 4.97 2.67
CA ALA A 141 6.65 3.73 2.08
C ALA A 141 5.88 4.06 0.80
N ASP A 142 6.34 3.48 -0.32
CA ASP A 142 5.68 3.54 -1.62
C ASP A 142 5.06 2.17 -1.92
N ILE A 143 3.74 2.14 -2.11
CA ILE A 143 2.94 0.93 -2.28
C ILE A 143 2.42 0.93 -3.72
N GLN A 144 2.93 0.02 -4.52
CA GLN A 144 2.46 -0.21 -5.89
C GLN A 144 1.60 -1.45 -5.90
N LYS A 145 0.39 -1.34 -6.44
CA LYS A 145 -0.57 -2.42 -6.47
C LYS A 145 -0.92 -2.81 -7.89
N THR A 146 -1.02 -4.11 -8.12
CA THR A 146 -1.47 -4.69 -9.38
C THR A 146 -2.66 -5.59 -9.09
N ASP A 147 -3.80 -5.26 -9.69
CA ASP A 147 -5.04 -6.01 -9.55
C ASP A 147 -5.43 -6.65 -10.87
N VAL A 148 -5.89 -7.90 -10.79
CA VAL A 148 -6.49 -8.61 -11.91
C VAL A 148 -7.99 -8.66 -11.66
N LEU A 149 -8.76 -8.03 -12.55
CA LEU A 149 -10.22 -7.94 -12.46
C LEU A 149 -10.88 -8.89 -13.45
N SER A 150 -12.01 -9.48 -13.08
CA SER A 150 -12.91 -10.10 -14.04
C SER A 150 -13.58 -9.01 -14.89
N THR A 151 -13.74 -9.22 -16.19
CA THR A 151 -14.23 -8.25 -17.21
C THR A 151 -15.59 -7.58 -16.99
N SER A 152 -16.26 -7.81 -15.86
CA SER A 152 -17.50 -7.14 -15.48
C SER A 152 -17.29 -5.76 -14.81
N VAL A 153 -16.06 -5.27 -14.70
CA VAL A 153 -15.76 -3.95 -14.08
C VAL A 153 -15.64 -2.88 -15.16
N GLU A 154 -16.20 -1.70 -14.90
CA GLU A 154 -16.16 -0.55 -15.81
C GLU A 154 -14.70 -0.10 -16.10
N ASP A 155 -14.40 0.22 -17.36
CA ASP A 155 -13.04 0.43 -17.92
C ASP A 155 -12.24 1.63 -17.37
N ASN A 156 -12.61 2.25 -16.25
CA ASN A 156 -12.03 3.53 -15.82
C ASN A 156 -11.87 3.71 -14.31
N TRP A 157 -11.85 2.64 -13.52
CA TRP A 157 -11.62 2.77 -12.09
C TRP A 157 -10.20 3.26 -11.80
N ASN A 158 -10.09 4.36 -11.06
CA ASN A 158 -8.82 4.79 -10.50
C ASN A 158 -8.47 3.99 -9.25
N PHE A 159 -7.21 4.07 -8.81
CA PHE A 159 -6.71 3.36 -7.63
C PHE A 159 -7.61 3.53 -6.41
N MET A 160 -8.01 4.77 -6.09
CA MET A 160 -8.83 5.08 -4.92
C MET A 160 -10.23 4.45 -4.99
N GLN A 161 -10.84 4.39 -6.17
CA GLN A 161 -12.12 3.71 -6.39
C GLN A 161 -11.99 2.21 -6.18
N LEU A 162 -10.93 1.61 -6.73
CA LEU A 162 -10.68 0.19 -6.57
C LEU A 162 -10.41 -0.20 -5.11
N GLU A 163 -9.58 0.59 -4.40
CA GLU A 163 -9.34 0.39 -2.98
C GLU A 163 -10.63 0.46 -2.15
N ARG A 164 -11.52 1.41 -2.48
CA ARG A 164 -12.83 1.52 -1.82
C ARG A 164 -13.71 0.29 -2.06
N GLU A 165 -13.74 -0.22 -3.29
CA GLU A 165 -14.51 -1.42 -3.64
C GLU A 165 -14.00 -2.67 -2.90
N MET A 166 -12.68 -2.79 -2.72
CA MET A 166 -12.11 -3.88 -1.94
C MET A 166 -12.29 -3.71 -0.42
N GLY A 167 -12.84 -2.58 0.02
CA GLY A 167 -12.93 -2.22 1.44
C GLY A 167 -11.56 -1.99 2.08
N SER A 168 -10.57 -1.60 1.29
CA SER A 168 -9.27 -1.18 1.81
C SER A 168 -9.42 0.11 2.63
N THR A 169 -8.56 0.25 3.62
CA THR A 169 -8.46 1.48 4.44
C THR A 169 -7.03 1.92 4.51
N GLY A 170 -6.78 3.22 4.64
CA GLY A 170 -5.42 3.74 4.72
C GLY A 170 -5.38 5.19 4.32
N VAL A 171 -4.15 5.68 4.19
CA VAL A 171 -3.84 7.06 3.86
C VAL A 171 -2.87 7.05 2.70
N CYS A 172 -3.16 7.92 1.74
CA CYS A 172 -2.44 7.98 0.50
C CYS A 172 -2.17 9.41 0.14
N MET A 173 -1.00 9.66 -0.40
CA MET A 173 -0.84 10.83 -1.25
C MET A 173 -1.13 10.38 -2.68
N ASP A 174 -2.10 11.04 -3.31
CA ASP A 174 -2.26 10.94 -4.75
C ASP A 174 -0.90 11.28 -5.37
N SER A 175 -0.35 10.42 -6.23
CA SER A 175 0.94 10.68 -6.89
C SER A 175 0.90 11.83 -7.90
N GLU A 176 -0.13 12.68 -7.85
CA GLU A 176 -0.40 13.75 -8.81
C GLU A 176 -0.71 15.08 -8.11
N ALA A 177 0.32 15.92 -8.08
CA ALA A 177 0.33 17.14 -8.90
C ALA A 177 1.75 17.39 -9.41
#